data_AF-A0A431SUG3-F1
#
_entry.id   AF-A0A431SUG3-F1
#
_cell.length_a   1.000
_cell.length_b   1.000
_cell.length_c   1.000
_cell.angle_alpha   90.00
_cell.angle_beta   90.00
_cell.angle_gamma   90.00
#
_symmetry.space_group_name_H-M   'P 1'
#
loop_
_entity.id
_entity.type
_entity.pdbx_description
1 polymer ?
#
loop_
_entity_poly.entity_id
_entity_poly.type
_entity_poly.pdbx_seq_one_letter_code
_entity_poly.pdbx_strand_id
1 'polypeptide(L)'
;MRNGEKGFTLIELLVVMAIIATLMTLVAPRFFQHADRAKEVVREHNLHALRSAIDHYRRDRLAGPYSLEDLIEAGYLRQMPLDPITNRRDIWEAKTDDEGQIIDVETPPKPGQDHRDAFD
;
A
#
# COMPACT_ATOMS: atom_id res chain seq x y z
N MET A 1 -47.29 44.79 8.68
CA MET A 1 -45.83 44.88 8.88
C MET A 1 -45.19 43.86 7.95
N ARG A 2 -44.56 44.28 6.85
CA ARG A 2 -43.85 43.36 5.93
C ARG A 2 -42.38 43.40 6.32
N ASN A 3 -41.91 42.34 6.97
CA ASN A 3 -40.48 42.14 7.20
C ASN A 3 -39.83 41.96 5.84
N GLY A 4 -39.01 42.91 5.42
CA GLY A 4 -38.20 42.78 4.22
C GLY A 4 -37.22 41.64 4.42
N GLU A 5 -37.37 40.58 3.63
CA GLU A 5 -36.42 39.48 3.58
C GLU A 5 -35.09 40.04 3.08
N LYS A 6 -34.09 40.05 3.97
CA LYS A 6 -32.74 40.51 3.65
C LYS A 6 -32.11 39.48 2.71
N GLY A 7 -31.88 39.86 1.46
CA GLY A 7 -31.22 39.04 0.46
C GLY A 7 -29.72 38.87 0.75
N PHE A 8 -29.17 37.75 0.31
CA PHE A 8 -27.75 37.39 0.38
C PHE A 8 -26.90 38.41 -0.38
N THR A 9 -25.78 38.87 0.18
CA THR A 9 -24.86 39.80 -0.51
C THR A 9 -23.74 39.07 -1.25
N LEU A 10 -23.21 39.67 -2.32
CA LEU A 10 -22.04 39.12 -3.03
C LEU A 10 -20.81 39.01 -2.12
N ILE A 11 -20.63 39.97 -1.22
CA ILE A 11 -19.53 39.98 -0.25
C ILE A 11 -19.63 38.77 0.69
N GLU A 12 -20.84 38.41 1.13
CA GLU A 12 -21.06 37.22 1.97
C GLU A 12 -20.59 35.95 1.26
N LEU A 13 -20.95 35.79 -0.02
CA LEU A 13 -20.52 34.63 -0.80
C LEU A 13 -18.99 34.60 -0.98
N LEU A 14 -18.35 35.75 -1.20
CA LEU A 14 -16.90 35.85 -1.33
C LEU A 14 -16.17 35.45 -0.04
N VAL A 15 -16.66 35.90 1.12
CA VAL A 15 -16.09 35.52 2.42
C VAL A 15 -16.24 34.02 2.66
N VAL A 16 -17.40 33.44 2.35
CA VAL A 16 -17.64 31.99 2.47
C VAL A 16 -16.68 31.19 1.58
N MET A 17 -16.52 31.58 0.31
CA MET A 17 -15.60 30.91 -0.60
C MET A 17 -14.14 31.04 -0.14
N ALA A 18 -13.75 32.19 0.40
CA ALA A 18 -12.42 32.39 0.97
C ALA A 18 -12.16 31.49 2.19
N ILE A 19 -13.16 31.30 3.06
CA ILE A 19 -13.07 30.38 4.20
C ILE A 19 -12.97 28.93 3.70
N ILE A 20 -13.81 28.51 2.75
CA ILE A 20 -13.79 27.15 2.20
C ILE A 20 -12.44 26.85 1.53
N ALA A 21 -11.92 27.78 0.70
CA ALA A 21 -10.62 27.64 0.05
C ALA A 21 -9.49 27.48 1.07
N THR A 22 -9.51 28.29 2.14
CA THR A 22 -8.52 28.22 3.23
C THR A 22 -8.59 26.88 3.96
N LEU A 23 -9.79 26.38 4.25
CA LEU A 23 -9.98 25.09 4.91
C LEU A 23 -9.52 23.92 4.04
N MET A 24 -9.77 23.96 2.72
CA MET A 24 -9.33 22.92 1.80
C MET A 24 -7.80 22.74 1.80
N THR A 25 -7.04 23.84 1.88
CA THR A 25 -5.56 23.80 1.97
C THR A 25 -5.07 23.00 3.19
N LEU A 26 -5.79 23.03 4.30
CA LEU A 26 -5.42 22.31 5.53
C LEU A 26 -5.84 20.84 5.52
N VAL A 27 -6.93 20.49 4.82
CA VAL A 27 -7.50 19.14 4.83
C VAL A 27 -6.82 18.22 3.79
N ALA A 28 -6.55 18.73 2.59
CA ALA A 28 -5.98 17.95 1.49
C ALA A 28 -4.71 17.15 1.86
N PRO A 29 -3.65 17.74 2.47
CA PRO A 29 -2.42 16.99 2.75
C PRO A 29 -2.63 15.87 3.77
N ARG A 30 -3.53 16.05 4.74
CA ARG A 30 -3.82 15.03 5.77
C ARG A 30 -4.47 13.79 5.16
N PHE A 31 -5.40 13.98 4.23
CA PHE A 31 -6.08 12.88 3.55
C PHE A 31 -5.09 11.96 2.81
N PHE A 32 -4.16 12.54 2.05
CA PHE A 32 -3.14 11.77 1.33
C PHE A 32 -2.23 10.97 2.28
N GLN A 33 -1.79 11.57 3.39
CA GLN A 33 -0.98 10.86 4.39
C GLN A 33 -1.70 9.65 4.99
N HIS A 34 -3.01 9.73 5.24
CA HIS A 34 -3.78 8.59 5.74
C HIS A 34 -3.91 7.48 4.69
N ALA A 35 -4.14 7.86 3.43
CA ALA A 35 -4.19 6.90 2.32
C ALA A 35 -2.85 6.17 2.14
N ASP A 36 -1.74 6.89 2.19
CA ASP A 36 -0.40 6.30 2.04
C ASP A 36 -0.04 5.35 3.19
N ARG A 37 -0.38 5.71 4.44
CA ARG A 37 -0.21 4.79 5.58
C ARG A 37 -1.06 3.53 5.44
N ALA A 38 -2.31 3.66 4.96
CA ALA A 38 -3.17 2.50 4.74
C ALA A 38 -2.57 1.55 3.69
N LYS A 39 -1.97 2.10 2.62
CA LYS A 39 -1.24 1.29 1.64
C LYS A 39 -0.04 0.58 2.27
N GLU A 40 0.76 1.25 3.10
CA GLU A 40 1.89 0.61 3.77
C GLU A 40 1.45 -0.56 4.67
N VAL A 41 0.40 -0.38 5.46
CA VAL A 41 -0.14 -1.44 6.33
C VAL A 41 -0.61 -2.64 5.51
N VAL A 42 -1.30 -2.41 4.40
CA VAL A 42 -1.75 -3.50 3.50
C VAL A 42 -0.54 -4.19 2.85
N ARG A 43 0.51 -3.44 2.50
CA ARG A 43 1.75 -3.98 1.93
C ARG A 43 2.45 -4.91 2.90
N GLU A 44 2.63 -4.47 4.14
CA GLU A 44 3.22 -5.26 5.23
C GLU A 44 2.37 -6.52 5.51
N HIS A 45 1.05 -6.38 5.55
CA HIS A 45 0.14 -7.51 5.69
C HIS A 45 0.30 -8.54 4.57
N ASN A 46 0.37 -8.08 3.31
CA ASN A 46 0.54 -8.95 2.15
C ASN A 46 1.91 -9.66 2.16
N LEU A 47 2.96 -8.97 2.58
CA LEU A 47 4.29 -9.57 2.78
C LEU A 47 4.24 -10.67 3.85
N HIS A 48 3.61 -10.40 4.99
CA HIS A 48 3.45 -11.41 6.04
C HIS A 48 2.62 -12.62 5.59
N ALA A 49 1.60 -12.41 4.76
CA ALA A 49 0.83 -13.49 4.17
C ALA A 49 1.68 -14.38 3.24
N LEU A 50 2.56 -13.78 2.42
CA LEU A 50 3.52 -14.53 1.59
C LEU A 50 4.48 -15.36 2.43
N ARG A 51 5.12 -14.74 3.43
CA ARG A 51 6.04 -15.44 4.34
C ARG A 51 5.36 -16.61 5.04
N SER A 52 4.14 -16.38 5.53
CA SER A 52 3.34 -17.44 6.15
C SER A 52 3.07 -18.58 5.17
N ALA A 53 2.73 -18.29 3.91
CA ALA A 53 2.51 -19.31 2.89
C ALA A 53 3.77 -20.15 2.61
N ILE A 54 4.95 -19.52 2.57
CA ILE A 54 6.25 -20.20 2.45
C ILE A 54 6.50 -21.11 3.65
N ASP A 55 6.27 -20.61 4.86
CA ASP A 55 6.44 -21.39 6.09
C ASP A 55 5.47 -22.57 6.19
N HIS A 56 4.24 -22.41 5.67
CA HIS A 56 3.29 -23.51 5.54
C HIS A 56 3.78 -24.55 4.52
N TYR A 57 4.20 -24.10 3.33
CA TYR A 57 4.75 -24.98 2.30
C TYR A 57 5.92 -25.81 2.83
N ARG A 58 6.87 -25.16 3.52
CA ARG A 58 8.05 -25.83 4.08
C ARG A 58 7.69 -26.84 5.17
N ARG A 59 6.72 -26.52 6.02
CA ARG A 59 6.27 -27.46 7.07
C ARG A 59 5.63 -28.71 6.48
N ASP A 60 4.84 -28.57 5.43
CA ASP A 60 4.08 -29.68 4.85
C ASP A 60 4.94 -30.54 3.90
N ARG A 61 5.90 -29.93 3.20
CA ARG A 61 6.75 -30.62 2.21
C ARG A 61 8.18 -30.89 2.65
N LEU A 62 8.56 -30.42 3.84
CA LEU A 62 9.94 -30.49 4.37
C LEU A 62 10.99 -29.84 3.45
N ALA A 63 10.56 -29.00 2.52
CA ALA A 63 11.37 -28.27 1.54
C ALA A 63 10.68 -26.95 1.18
N GLY A 64 11.44 -25.90 0.88
CA GLY A 64 10.92 -24.63 0.39
C GLY A 64 10.44 -24.71 -1.07
N PRO A 65 9.62 -23.75 -1.53
CA PRO A 65 9.24 -23.65 -2.94
C PRO A 65 10.42 -23.13 -3.78
N TYR A 66 10.50 -23.51 -5.05
CA TYR A 66 11.52 -22.99 -5.99
C TYR A 66 11.04 -21.75 -6.74
N SER A 67 9.72 -21.56 -6.82
CA SER A 67 9.08 -20.39 -7.40
C SER A 67 7.94 -19.89 -6.50
N LEU A 68 7.58 -18.61 -6.59
CA LEU A 68 6.41 -18.11 -5.85
C LEU A 68 5.11 -18.66 -6.44
N GLU A 69 5.12 -19.08 -7.70
CA GLU A 69 4.03 -19.75 -8.40
C GLU A 69 3.72 -21.12 -7.77
N ASP A 70 4.73 -21.83 -7.24
CA ASP A 70 4.55 -23.12 -6.55
C ASP A 70 3.57 -23.00 -5.37
N LEU A 71 3.53 -21.83 -4.71
CA LEU A 71 2.60 -21.56 -3.62
C LEU A 71 1.15 -21.49 -4.09
N ILE A 72 0.92 -21.07 -5.33
CA ILE A 72 -0.41 -21.02 -5.95
C ILE A 72 -0.81 -22.42 -6.40
N GLU A 73 0.07 -23.12 -7.12
CA GLU A 73 -0.20 -24.47 -7.62
C GLU A 73 -0.45 -25.46 -6.48
N ALA A 74 0.30 -25.34 -5.38
CA ALA A 74 0.12 -26.17 -4.20
C ALA A 74 -1.03 -25.69 -3.28
N GLY A 75 -1.70 -24.58 -3.60
CA GLY A 75 -2.91 -24.11 -2.93
C GLY A 75 -2.71 -23.32 -1.63
N TYR A 76 -1.47 -22.94 -1.29
CA TYR A 76 -1.19 -22.07 -0.14
C TYR A 76 -1.61 -20.62 -0.40
N LEU A 77 -1.59 -20.20 -1.66
CA LEU A 77 -2.09 -18.91 -2.11
C LEU A 77 -3.16 -19.11 -3.18
N ARG A 78 -4.22 -18.30 -3.15
CA ARG A 78 -5.19 -18.27 -4.25
C ARG A 78 -4.64 -17.53 -5.48
N GLN A 79 -3.83 -16.52 -5.22
CA GLN A 79 -3.18 -15.68 -6.22
C GLN A 79 -2.07 -14.88 -5.54
N MET A 80 -1.17 -14.32 -6.33
CA MET A 80 -0.12 -13.45 -5.83
C MET A 80 -0.72 -12.17 -5.20
N PRO A 81 -0.33 -11.76 -3.98
CA PRO A 81 -0.81 -10.53 -3.36
C PRO A 81 -0.43 -9.29 -4.19
N LEU A 82 -1.28 -8.26 -4.09
CA LEU A 82 -1.08 -6.98 -4.77
C LEU A 82 -0.22 -6.07 -3.89
N ASP A 83 0.79 -5.42 -4.44
CA ASP A 83 1.44 -4.29 -3.79
C ASP A 83 0.53 -3.04 -3.93
N PRO A 84 -0.03 -2.49 -2.84
CA PRO A 84 -0.95 -1.35 -2.89
C PRO A 84 -0.26 -0.03 -3.27
N ILE A 85 1.07 0.02 -3.30
CA ILE A 85 1.84 1.22 -3.71
C ILE A 85 1.91 1.29 -5.24
N THR A 86 2.33 0.19 -5.87
CA THR A 86 2.57 0.12 -7.33
C THR A 86 1.39 -0.47 -8.11
N ASN A 87 0.41 -1.06 -7.41
CA ASN A 87 -0.70 -1.81 -7.99
C ASN A 87 -0.26 -2.98 -8.88
N ARG A 88 0.85 -3.63 -8.51
CA ARG A 88 1.44 -4.77 -9.22
C ARG A 88 1.50 -6.02 -8.34
N ARG A 89 1.59 -7.20 -8.95
CA ARG A 89 1.69 -8.49 -8.25
C ARG A 89 3.03 -9.20 -8.51
N ASP A 90 3.76 -8.77 -9.53
CA ASP A 90 4.93 -9.43 -10.13
C ASP A 90 6.25 -8.80 -9.68
N ILE A 91 6.27 -8.20 -8.48
CA ILE A 91 7.40 -7.41 -7.98
C ILE A 91 7.92 -7.92 -6.62
N TRP A 92 7.38 -9.02 -6.12
CA TRP A 92 7.86 -9.63 -4.89
C TRP A 92 9.20 -10.31 -5.17
N GLU A 93 10.25 -9.87 -4.47
CA GLU A 93 11.59 -10.39 -4.66
C GLU A 93 11.80 -11.57 -3.71
N ALA A 94 11.98 -12.76 -4.28
CA ALA A 94 12.24 -13.97 -3.51
C ALA A 94 13.72 -14.08 -3.17
N LYS A 95 14.01 -14.34 -1.90
CA LYS A 95 15.35 -14.68 -1.42
C LYS A 95 15.47 -16.20 -1.36
N THR A 96 16.50 -16.74 -2.00
CA THR A 96 16.76 -18.18 -2.03
C THR A 96 17.94 -18.58 -1.14
N ASP A 97 17.99 -19.84 -0.75
CA ASP A 97 19.18 -20.48 -0.19
C ASP A 97 20.14 -20.97 -1.29
N ASP A 98 21.21 -21.65 -0.86
CA ASP A 98 22.25 -22.22 -1.74
C ASP A 98 21.70 -23.33 -2.67
N GLU A 99 20.55 -23.92 -2.32
CA GLU A 99 19.87 -24.97 -3.09
C GLU A 99 18.82 -24.39 -4.05
N GLY A 100 18.62 -23.06 -4.04
CA GLY A 100 17.66 -22.34 -4.86
C GLY A 100 16.23 -22.35 -4.31
N GLN A 101 16.01 -22.83 -3.09
CA GLN A 101 14.69 -22.79 -2.46
C GLN A 101 14.44 -21.42 -1.85
N ILE A 102 13.23 -20.90 -2.03
CA ILE A 102 12.82 -19.62 -1.46
C ILE A 102 12.75 -19.76 0.06
N ILE A 103 13.57 -18.96 0.73
CA ILE A 103 13.63 -18.86 2.18
C ILE A 103 12.82 -17.70 2.75
N ASP A 104 12.75 -16.60 2.01
CA ASP A 104 12.04 -15.39 2.40
C ASP A 104 11.60 -14.60 1.15
N VAL A 105 10.75 -13.61 1.36
CA VAL A 105 10.38 -12.60 0.36
C VAL A 105 10.68 -11.23 0.94
N GLU A 106 11.20 -10.34 0.10
CA GLU A 106 11.44 -8.95 0.44
C GLU A 106 10.42 -8.03 -0.23
N THR A 107 10.15 -6.92 0.45
CA THR A 107 9.29 -5.88 -0.09
C THR A 107 10.07 -5.13 -1.16
N PRO A 108 9.51 -4.96 -2.38
CA PRO A 108 10.19 -4.20 -3.42
C PRO A 108 10.47 -2.75 -3.00
N PRO A 109 11.55 -2.12 -3.50
CA PRO A 109 11.84 -0.72 -3.19
C PRO A 109 10.68 0.19 -3.62
N LYS A 110 10.46 1.27 -2.85
CA LYS A 110 9.43 2.25 -3.20
C LYS A 110 9.87 3.00 -4.46
N PRO A 111 8.95 3.33 -5.38
CA PRO A 111 9.29 4.15 -6.55
C PRO A 111 9.98 5.46 -6.11
N GLY A 112 11.20 5.69 -6.61
CA GLY A 112 11.98 6.89 -6.28
C GLY A 112 12.92 6.76 -5.07
N GLN A 113 12.96 5.62 -4.38
CA GLN A 113 14.06 5.26 -3.49
C GLN A 113 15.11 4.51 -4.32
N ASP A 114 16.20 5.18 -4.66
CA ASP A 114 17.36 4.55 -5.32
C ASP A 114 18.13 3.71 -4.27
N HIS A 115 18.76 2.62 -4.69
CA HIS A 115 19.52 1.71 -3.82
C HIS A 115 20.77 2.36 -3.18
N ARG A 116 21.00 3.66 -3.43
CA ARG A 116 22.07 4.47 -2.84
C ARG A 116 21.90 4.73 -1.36
N ASP A 117 20.68 4.59 -0.83
CA ASP A 117 20.37 4.90 0.58
C ASP A 117 20.62 3.71 1.53
N ALA A 118 21.04 2.54 1.02
CA ALA A 118 21.20 1.31 1.79
C ALA A 118 22.64 1.07 2.32
N PHE A 119 23.59 1.94 2.00
CA PHE A 119 25.02 1.76 2.33
C PHE A 119 25.63 2.91 3.15
N ASP A 120 24.82 3.79 3.75
CA ASP A 120 25.25 4.81 4.73
C ASP A 120 24.85 4.44 6.16
#